data_AF-A0A9D6FCB1-F1
#
_entry.id   AF-A0A9D6FCB1-F1
#
_cell.length_a   1.000
_cell.length_b   1.000
_cell.length_c   1.000
_cell.angle_alpha   90.00
_cell.angle_beta   90.00
_cell.angle_gamma   90.00
#
_symmetry.space_group_name_H-M   'P 1'
#
loop_
_entity.id
_entity.type
_entity.pdbx_description
1 polymer ?
#
loop_
_entity_poly.entity_id
_entity_poly.type
_entity_poly.pdbx_seq_one_letter_code
_entity_poly.pdbx_strand_id
1 'polypeptide(L)'
;DPDEMVARYGADTTRMYVLFAAPPEKDLEWSEQGVEGIYRFVTRVYRFANRYAADLKAIPAAGSAGKEISAEDKKILRKLHQTIRRISSDFEGRWHFNTDISALHELVNMLYSLEGQISKPVLRETLENLAKLLSPFAPYLAQQLWEELGHSEDLLRVKWPDFDPLLAKEDELEIPVQINGRLRSKILARDGMPQEELQEMAFADPRIAHIIAGHQIRKTIVVPNKLVNIVISEQPRH
;
A
#
# COMPACT_ATOMS: atom_id res chain seq x y z
N ASP A 1 31.37 -1.09 9.66
CA ASP A 1 31.98 -0.46 8.48
C ASP A 1 31.03 -0.63 7.29
N PRO A 2 30.68 0.41 6.51
CA PRO A 2 29.86 0.27 5.30
C PRO A 2 30.34 -0.83 4.34
N ASP A 3 31.64 -1.03 4.18
CA ASP A 3 32.19 -2.03 3.24
C ASP A 3 31.92 -3.46 3.70
N GLU A 4 32.04 -3.71 5.00
CA GLU A 4 31.69 -5.00 5.62
C GLU A 4 30.20 -5.33 5.43
N MET A 5 29.34 -4.31 5.51
CA MET A 5 27.89 -4.48 5.37
C MET A 5 27.49 -4.74 3.93
N VAL A 6 28.10 -4.05 2.97
CA VAL A 6 27.94 -4.34 1.54
C VAL A 6 28.43 -5.75 1.23
N ALA A 7 29.56 -6.17 1.80
CA ALA A 7 30.08 -7.52 1.62
C ALA A 7 29.14 -8.60 2.20
N ARG A 8 28.49 -8.32 3.34
CA ARG A 8 27.61 -9.28 4.03
C ARG A 8 26.17 -9.33 3.49
N TYR A 9 25.60 -8.18 3.14
CA TYR A 9 24.17 -8.04 2.83
C TYR A 9 23.89 -7.54 1.40
N GLY A 10 24.92 -7.13 0.67
CA GLY A 10 24.81 -6.57 -0.67
C GLY A 10 24.50 -5.07 -0.69
N ALA A 11 24.91 -4.41 -1.77
CA ALA A 11 24.78 -2.96 -1.93
C ALA A 11 23.33 -2.46 -1.83
N ASP A 12 22.37 -3.17 -2.42
CA ASP A 12 20.97 -2.78 -2.39
C ASP A 12 20.38 -2.78 -0.98
N THR A 13 20.70 -3.81 -0.18
CA THR A 13 20.24 -3.88 1.21
C THR A 13 20.77 -2.68 2.01
N THR A 14 22.06 -2.38 1.88
CA THR A 14 22.69 -1.26 2.58
C THR A 14 22.09 0.07 2.15
N ARG A 15 21.91 0.29 0.84
CA ARG A 15 21.29 1.51 0.28
C ARG A 15 19.86 1.69 0.77
N MET A 16 19.03 0.66 0.63
CA MET A 16 17.64 0.69 1.08
C MET A 16 17.53 0.93 2.59
N TYR A 17 18.42 0.34 3.39
CA TYR A 17 18.43 0.58 4.83
C TYR A 17 18.71 2.04 5.17
N VAL A 18 19.73 2.66 4.57
CA VAL A 18 20.04 4.08 4.79
C VAL A 18 18.83 4.96 4.41
N LEU A 19 18.21 4.69 3.26
CA LEU A 19 17.04 5.44 2.78
C LEU A 19 15.79 5.21 3.64
N PHE A 20 15.68 4.06 4.32
CA PHE A 20 14.53 3.71 5.14
C PHE A 20 14.64 4.19 6.58
N ALA A 21 15.83 4.12 7.17
CA ALA A 21 16.02 4.24 8.61
C ALA A 21 15.92 5.68 9.12
N ALA A 22 16.26 6.67 8.30
CA ALA A 22 16.11 8.08 8.65
C ALA A 22 15.76 8.93 7.41
N PRO A 23 14.94 9.98 7.57
CA PRO A 23 14.83 11.04 6.57
C PRO A 23 16.20 11.66 6.26
N PRO A 24 16.42 12.21 5.06
CA PRO A 24 17.70 12.81 4.66
C PRO A 24 18.21 13.89 5.61
N GLU A 25 17.32 14.58 6.33
CA GLU A 25 17.66 15.68 7.24
C GLU A 25 18.02 15.24 8.67
N LYS A 26 17.94 13.95 8.99
CA LYS A 26 18.17 13.43 10.34
C LYS A 26 19.41 12.54 10.39
N ASP A 27 20.06 12.55 11.55
CA ASP A 27 21.15 11.61 11.84
C ASP A 27 20.62 10.16 11.84
N LEU A 28 21.36 9.29 11.17
CA LEU A 28 21.07 7.86 11.11
C LEU A 28 21.80 7.12 12.24
N GLU A 29 21.03 6.58 13.18
CA GLU A 29 21.56 5.59 14.12
C GLU A 29 21.55 4.20 13.47
N TRP A 30 22.74 3.63 13.33
CA TRP A 30 22.91 2.32 12.70
C TRP A 30 22.40 1.18 13.59
N SER A 31 21.63 0.26 13.01
CA SER A 31 21.08 -0.93 13.67
C SER A 31 21.19 -2.15 12.76
N GLU A 32 21.98 -3.14 13.18
CA GLU A 32 22.11 -4.42 12.46
C GLU A 32 20.75 -5.12 12.28
N GLN A 33 19.88 -5.06 13.29
CA GLN A 33 18.53 -5.62 13.21
C GLN A 33 17.69 -4.93 12.13
N GLY A 34 17.87 -3.62 11.94
CA GLY A 34 17.23 -2.85 10.88
C GLY A 34 17.71 -3.27 9.49
N VAL A 35 19.03 -3.44 9.32
CA VAL A 35 19.65 -3.93 8.07
C VAL A 35 19.13 -5.33 7.73
N GLU A 36 19.08 -6.24 8.71
CA GLU A 36 18.53 -7.59 8.50
C GLU A 36 17.05 -7.56 8.09
N GLY A 37 16.28 -6.59 8.59
CA GLY A 37 14.90 -6.37 8.17
C GLY A 37 14.79 -6.08 6.67
N ILE A 38 15.62 -5.16 6.17
CA ILE A 38 15.69 -4.82 4.75
C ILE A 38 16.23 -5.97 3.92
N TYR A 39 17.25 -6.69 4.41
CA TYR A 39 17.78 -7.88 3.74
C TYR A 39 16.69 -8.94 3.52
N ARG A 40 15.88 -9.20 4.54
CA ARG A 40 14.72 -10.11 4.45
C ARG A 40 13.70 -9.62 3.43
N PHE A 41 13.44 -8.31 3.38
CA PHE A 41 12.52 -7.73 2.39
C PHE A 41 13.04 -7.92 0.96
N VAL A 42 14.28 -7.51 0.66
CA VAL A 42 14.96 -7.66 -0.64
C VAL A 42 14.93 -9.13 -1.09
N THR A 43 15.32 -10.05 -0.20
CA THR A 43 15.29 -11.49 -0.46
C THR A 43 13.88 -11.99 -0.77
N ARG A 44 12.87 -11.48 -0.05
CA ARG A 44 11.47 -11.88 -0.22
C ARG A 44 10.92 -11.41 -1.57
N VAL A 45 11.22 -10.17 -1.98
CA VAL A 45 10.87 -9.66 -3.31
C VAL A 45 11.46 -10.55 -4.40
N TYR A 46 12.76 -10.80 -4.34
CA TYR A 46 13.44 -11.66 -5.31
C TYR A 46 12.81 -13.06 -5.40
N ARG A 47 12.61 -13.73 -4.25
CA ARG A 47 12.01 -15.07 -4.20
C ARG A 47 10.60 -15.11 -4.78
N PHE A 48 9.79 -14.07 -4.56
CA PHE A 48 8.46 -13.99 -5.11
C PHE A 48 8.50 -13.83 -6.63
N ALA A 49 9.26 -12.87 -7.15
CA ALA A 49 9.33 -12.61 -8.58
C ALA A 49 9.93 -13.79 -9.35
N ASN A 50 11.05 -14.35 -8.87
CA ASN A 50 11.74 -15.48 -9.51
C ASN A 50 10.84 -16.73 -9.63
N ARG A 51 9.99 -16.98 -8.62
CA ARG A 51 9.00 -18.08 -8.63
C ARG A 51 8.06 -18.02 -9.84
N TYR A 52 7.71 -16.83 -10.31
CA TYR A 52 6.78 -16.61 -11.40
C TYR A 52 7.45 -16.21 -12.72
N ALA A 53 8.71 -15.79 -12.68
CA ALA A 53 9.44 -15.24 -13.82
C ALA A 53 9.31 -16.08 -15.10
N ALA A 54 9.59 -17.39 -15.03
CA ALA A 54 9.50 -18.28 -16.19
C ALA A 54 8.10 -18.33 -16.81
N ASP A 55 7.07 -18.37 -15.96
CA ASP A 55 5.66 -18.44 -16.35
C ASP A 55 5.15 -17.12 -16.95
N LEU A 56 5.75 -16.00 -16.54
CA LEU A 56 5.34 -14.67 -16.95
C LEU A 56 6.03 -14.22 -18.24
N LYS A 57 7.25 -14.70 -18.55
CA LYS A 57 8.03 -14.32 -19.75
C LYS A 57 7.22 -14.32 -21.06
N ALA A 58 6.37 -15.32 -21.25
CA ALA A 58 5.57 -15.48 -22.47
C ALA A 58 4.23 -14.69 -22.46
N ILE A 59 3.87 -14.10 -21.33
CA ILE A 59 2.65 -13.28 -21.21
C ILE A 59 2.94 -11.89 -21.80
N PRO A 60 2.12 -11.40 -22.75
CA PRO A 60 2.32 -10.07 -23.33
C PRO A 60 2.37 -8.97 -22.27
N ALA A 61 3.33 -8.07 -22.40
CA ALA A 61 3.41 -6.84 -21.61
C ALA A 61 2.41 -5.82 -22.15
N ALA A 62 1.11 -6.05 -21.94
CA ALA A 62 0.09 -5.01 -22.11
C ALA A 62 -1.26 -5.45 -21.53
N GLY A 63 -1.71 -4.68 -20.54
CA GLY A 63 -3.08 -4.21 -20.41
C GLY A 63 -4.13 -5.27 -20.12
N SER A 64 -4.78 -5.13 -18.97
CA SER A 64 -6.05 -5.75 -18.62
C SER A 64 -7.23 -5.46 -19.59
N ALA A 65 -6.96 -4.91 -20.78
CA ALA A 65 -7.93 -4.57 -21.80
C ALA A 65 -8.51 -5.83 -22.45
N GLY A 66 -9.69 -6.25 -21.98
CA GLY A 66 -10.56 -7.20 -22.68
C GLY A 66 -10.87 -8.51 -21.95
N LYS A 67 -10.37 -8.73 -20.73
CA LYS A 67 -10.81 -9.85 -19.87
C LYS A 67 -11.48 -9.33 -18.61
N GLU A 68 -12.48 -10.08 -18.10
CA GLU A 68 -13.07 -9.79 -16.80
C GLU A 68 -11.98 -9.84 -15.72
N ILE A 69 -11.69 -8.69 -15.13
CA ILE A 69 -10.73 -8.52 -14.04
C ILE A 69 -11.41 -8.99 -12.75
N SER A 70 -10.80 -9.95 -12.04
CA SER A 70 -11.30 -10.45 -10.77
C SER A 70 -11.30 -9.37 -9.67
N ALA A 71 -11.96 -9.63 -8.54
CA ALA A 71 -11.91 -8.71 -7.41
C ALA A 71 -10.49 -8.60 -6.82
N GLU A 72 -9.76 -9.71 -6.81
CA GLU A 72 -8.37 -9.82 -6.34
C GLU A 72 -7.42 -9.04 -7.26
N ASP A 73 -7.59 -9.16 -8.57
CA ASP A 73 -6.84 -8.39 -9.55
C ASP A 73 -7.07 -6.89 -9.38
N LYS A 74 -8.32 -6.45 -9.17
CA LYS A 74 -8.65 -5.04 -8.91
C LYS A 74 -7.94 -4.50 -7.66
N LYS A 75 -7.87 -5.30 -6.59
CA LYS A 75 -7.16 -4.92 -5.36
C LYS A 75 -5.66 -4.71 -5.63
N ILE A 76 -5.02 -5.61 -6.36
CA ILE A 76 -3.60 -5.50 -6.72
C ILE A 76 -3.34 -4.29 -7.62
N LEU A 77 -4.12 -4.13 -8.69
CA LEU A 77 -3.97 -3.00 -9.62
C LEU A 77 -4.15 -1.67 -8.88
N ARG A 78 -5.16 -1.55 -8.02
CA ARG A 78 -5.33 -0.36 -7.17
C ARG A 78 -4.10 -0.10 -6.32
N LYS A 79 -3.65 -1.10 -5.57
CA LYS A 79 -2.50 -0.94 -4.69
C LYS A 79 -1.24 -0.54 -5.46
N LEU A 80 -1.05 -1.12 -6.64
CA LEU A 80 0.04 -0.77 -7.55
C LEU A 80 -0.05 0.70 -7.96
N HIS A 81 -1.18 1.14 -8.51
CA HIS A 81 -1.33 2.53 -8.97
C HIS A 81 -1.29 3.55 -7.83
N GLN A 82 -1.78 3.22 -6.64
CA GLN A 82 -1.60 4.04 -5.44
C GLN A 82 -0.11 4.16 -5.05
N THR A 83 0.63 3.05 -5.14
CA THR A 83 2.08 3.01 -4.84
C THR A 83 2.85 3.84 -5.86
N ILE A 84 2.57 3.70 -7.16
CA ILE A 84 3.15 4.53 -8.22
C ILE A 84 2.86 6.00 -7.94
N ARG A 85 1.59 6.38 -7.71
CA ARG A 85 1.19 7.77 -7.42
C ARG A 85 1.97 8.35 -6.25
N ARG A 86 2.07 7.61 -5.16
CA ARG A 86 2.77 8.05 -3.94
C ARG A 86 4.25 8.32 -4.21
N ILE A 87 4.97 7.32 -4.72
CA ILE A 87 6.42 7.41 -4.95
C ILE A 87 6.72 8.51 -5.98
N SER A 88 5.94 8.59 -7.07
CA SER A 88 6.08 9.67 -8.05
C SER A 88 5.91 11.05 -7.41
N SER A 89 4.88 11.23 -6.56
CA SER A 89 4.63 12.52 -5.90
C SER A 89 5.71 12.87 -4.87
N ASP A 90 6.28 11.88 -4.18
CA ASP A 90 7.31 12.12 -3.18
C ASP A 90 8.65 12.51 -3.84
N PHE A 91 8.92 12.01 -5.05
CA PHE A 91 10.08 12.41 -5.86
C PHE A 91 9.96 13.84 -6.42
N GLU A 92 8.76 14.43 -6.44
CA GLU A 92 8.55 15.82 -6.90
C GLU A 92 8.91 16.88 -5.84
N GLY A 93 9.25 16.51 -4.60
CA GLY A 93 9.77 17.50 -3.67
C GLY A 93 9.89 17.14 -2.18
N ARG A 94 9.40 15.98 -1.74
CA ARG A 94 9.42 15.59 -0.31
C ARG A 94 10.50 14.58 0.06
N TRP A 95 10.94 13.78 -0.91
CA TRP A 95 12.01 12.77 -0.74
C TRP A 95 11.82 11.87 0.50
N HIS A 96 10.57 11.50 0.81
CA HIS A 96 10.20 10.69 1.98
C HIS A 96 10.42 9.18 1.72
N PHE A 97 11.66 8.81 1.43
CA PHE A 97 12.06 7.47 0.99
C PHE A 97 11.65 6.34 1.95
N ASN A 98 11.65 6.60 3.26
CA ASN A 98 11.17 5.66 4.27
C ASN A 98 9.70 5.27 4.05
N THR A 99 8.88 6.25 3.67
CA THR A 99 7.46 6.04 3.42
C THR A 99 7.22 5.40 2.04
N ASP A 100 8.08 5.68 1.06
CA ASP A 100 8.09 5.01 -0.26
C ASP A 100 8.41 3.52 -0.14
N ILE A 101 9.48 3.19 0.59
CA ILE A 101 9.88 1.81 0.87
C ILE A 101 8.79 1.08 1.67
N SER A 102 8.10 1.77 2.58
CA SER A 102 6.93 1.21 3.28
C SER A 102 5.79 0.87 2.31
N ALA A 103 5.53 1.73 1.32
CA ALA A 103 4.51 1.44 0.30
C ALA A 103 4.86 0.21 -0.56
N LEU A 104 6.14 0.03 -0.89
CA LEU A 104 6.64 -1.16 -1.56
C LEU A 104 6.47 -2.42 -0.69
N HIS A 105 6.74 -2.33 0.62
CA HIS A 105 6.45 -3.42 1.56
C HIS A 105 4.97 -3.81 1.55
N GLU A 106 4.07 -2.84 1.57
CA GLU A 106 2.62 -3.06 1.55
C GLU A 106 2.18 -3.74 0.25
N LEU A 107 2.67 -3.29 -0.91
CA LEU A 107 2.39 -3.91 -2.20
C LEU A 107 2.85 -5.37 -2.23
N VAL A 108 4.08 -5.65 -1.80
CA VAL A 108 4.65 -7.01 -1.76
C VAL A 108 3.89 -7.88 -0.75
N ASN A 109 3.49 -7.34 0.41
CA ASN A 109 2.64 -8.06 1.35
C ASN A 109 1.30 -8.47 0.74
N MET A 110 0.69 -7.57 -0.04
CA MET A 110 -0.57 -7.87 -0.73
C MET A 110 -0.40 -8.97 -1.78
N LEU A 111 0.69 -8.92 -2.57
CA LEU A 111 1.04 -9.96 -3.54
C LEU A 111 1.12 -11.36 -2.90
N TYR A 112 1.78 -11.47 -1.74
CA TYR A 112 1.83 -12.72 -0.98
C TYR A 112 0.46 -13.13 -0.42
N SER A 113 -0.36 -12.18 0.04
CA SER A 113 -1.67 -12.48 0.63
C SER A 113 -2.69 -13.01 -0.39
N LEU A 114 -2.55 -12.60 -1.65
CA LEU A 114 -3.42 -12.99 -2.78
C LEU A 114 -2.72 -13.99 -3.71
N GLU A 115 -1.62 -14.60 -3.27
CA GLU A 115 -0.84 -15.54 -4.07
C GLU A 115 -1.74 -16.68 -4.60
N GLY A 116 -1.60 -16.99 -5.89
CA GLY A 116 -2.43 -18.00 -6.57
C GLY A 116 -3.83 -17.54 -6.99
N GLN A 117 -4.26 -16.34 -6.59
CA GLN A 117 -5.56 -15.76 -6.96
C GLN A 117 -5.43 -14.63 -7.99
N ILE A 118 -4.22 -14.15 -8.24
CA ILE A 118 -3.91 -13.06 -9.18
C ILE A 118 -3.75 -13.65 -10.59
N SER A 119 -4.37 -13.02 -11.58
CA SER A 119 -4.18 -13.42 -12.98
C SER A 119 -2.75 -13.13 -13.45
N LYS A 120 -2.22 -14.00 -14.32
CA LYS A 120 -0.85 -13.84 -14.85
C LYS A 120 -0.59 -12.45 -15.49
N PRO A 121 -1.52 -11.85 -16.27
CA PRO A 121 -1.32 -10.51 -16.81
C PRO A 121 -1.13 -9.44 -15.74
N VAL A 122 -1.99 -9.43 -14.70
CA VAL A 122 -1.91 -8.46 -13.60
C VAL A 122 -0.64 -8.68 -12.78
N LEU A 123 -0.28 -9.93 -12.53
CA LEU A 123 0.97 -10.26 -11.84
C LEU A 123 2.20 -9.79 -12.63
N ARG A 124 2.22 -10.00 -13.96
CA ARG A 124 3.29 -9.50 -14.82
C ARG A 124 3.41 -7.98 -14.76
N GLU A 125 2.31 -7.27 -14.99
CA GLU A 125 2.27 -5.80 -14.92
C GLU A 125 2.75 -5.29 -13.55
N THR A 126 2.33 -5.96 -12.47
CA THR A 126 2.72 -5.57 -11.11
C THR A 126 4.20 -5.78 -10.87
N LEU A 127 4.79 -6.90 -11.30
CA LEU A 127 6.21 -7.17 -11.12
C LEU A 127 7.11 -6.29 -12.01
N GLU A 128 6.68 -6.01 -13.24
CA GLU A 128 7.36 -5.06 -14.13
C GLU A 128 7.41 -3.65 -13.52
N ASN A 129 6.28 -3.18 -12.99
CA ASN A 129 6.25 -1.87 -12.33
C ASN A 129 6.95 -1.88 -10.97
N LEU A 130 6.90 -2.98 -10.22
CA LEU A 130 7.67 -3.13 -8.98
C LEU A 130 9.18 -3.02 -9.24
N ALA A 131 9.69 -3.64 -10.31
CA ALA A 131 11.09 -3.48 -10.71
C ALA A 131 11.44 -2.01 -10.99
N LYS A 132 10.62 -1.31 -11.77
CA LYS A 132 10.82 0.13 -12.04
C LYS A 132 10.82 0.96 -10.75
N LEU A 133 9.86 0.74 -9.86
CA LEU A 133 9.74 1.46 -8.59
C LEU A 133 10.89 1.16 -7.63
N LEU A 134 11.47 -0.04 -7.67
CA LEU A 134 12.65 -0.41 -6.87
C LEU A 134 13.93 0.21 -7.40
N SER A 135 14.03 0.55 -8.69
CA SER A 135 15.27 1.01 -9.34
C SER A 135 16.02 2.14 -8.61
N PRO A 136 15.37 3.15 -7.99
CA PRO A 136 16.09 4.21 -7.27
C PRO A 136 16.71 3.71 -5.95
N PHE A 137 16.11 2.68 -5.35
CA PHE A 137 16.42 2.17 -4.02
C PHE A 137 17.37 0.98 -4.06
N ALA A 138 17.06 0.00 -4.90
CA ALA A 138 17.75 -1.27 -5.08
C ALA A 138 17.96 -1.58 -6.58
N PRO A 139 18.86 -0.84 -7.25
CA PRO A 139 19.04 -0.94 -8.71
C PRO A 139 19.46 -2.33 -9.20
N TYR A 140 20.26 -3.09 -8.44
CA TYR A 140 20.73 -4.40 -8.89
C TYR A 140 19.61 -5.44 -8.83
N LEU A 141 18.83 -5.46 -7.75
CA LEU A 141 17.62 -6.26 -7.62
C LEU A 141 16.64 -5.87 -8.73
N ALA A 142 16.38 -4.58 -8.91
CA ALA A 142 15.45 -4.09 -9.92
C ALA A 142 15.82 -4.58 -11.33
N GLN A 143 17.09 -4.44 -11.73
CA GLN A 143 17.58 -4.94 -13.02
C GLN A 143 17.46 -6.47 -13.12
N GLN A 144 17.83 -7.21 -12.07
CA GLN A 144 17.69 -8.67 -12.04
C GLN A 144 16.23 -9.11 -12.24
N LEU A 145 15.27 -8.45 -11.58
CA LEU A 145 13.85 -8.74 -11.76
C LEU A 145 13.39 -8.44 -13.19
N TRP A 146 13.85 -7.33 -13.76
CA TRP A 146 13.53 -6.92 -15.12
C TRP A 146 13.99 -7.95 -16.16
N GLU A 147 15.23 -8.42 -16.05
CA GLU A 147 15.80 -9.46 -16.90
C GLU A 147 15.11 -10.82 -16.71
N GLU A 148 14.77 -11.17 -15.46
CA GLU A 148 14.04 -12.39 -15.15
C GLU A 148 12.63 -12.40 -15.79
N LEU A 149 12.00 -11.24 -15.96
CA LEU A 149 10.72 -11.09 -16.68
C LEU A 149 10.87 -11.13 -18.21
N GLY A 150 12.11 -11.27 -18.72
CA GLY A 150 12.43 -11.45 -20.12
C GLY A 150 12.74 -10.15 -20.88
N HIS A 151 12.91 -9.04 -20.18
CA HIS A 151 13.36 -7.79 -20.79
C HIS A 151 14.88 -7.80 -20.99
N SER A 152 15.36 -7.10 -22.01
CA SER A 152 16.79 -7.13 -22.39
C SER A 152 17.45 -5.75 -22.40
N GLU A 153 16.62 -4.71 -22.35
CA GLU A 153 17.05 -3.34 -22.19
C GLU A 153 17.49 -3.05 -20.74
N ASP A 154 18.36 -2.06 -20.63
CA ASP A 154 18.77 -1.49 -19.35
C ASP A 154 17.58 -0.78 -18.68
N LEU A 155 17.19 -1.22 -17.49
CA LEU A 155 16.07 -0.68 -16.73
C LEU A 155 16.23 0.83 -16.47
N LEU A 156 17.47 1.32 -16.34
CA LEU A 156 17.73 2.76 -16.14
C LEU A 156 17.31 3.62 -17.33
N ARG A 157 17.12 3.02 -18.52
CA ARG A 157 16.63 3.70 -19.73
C ARG A 157 15.13 3.55 -19.94
N VAL A 158 14.46 2.74 -19.11
CA VAL A 158 13.02 2.52 -19.19
C VAL A 158 12.30 3.71 -18.55
N LYS A 159 11.21 4.17 -19.19
CA LYS A 159 10.40 5.26 -18.66
C LYS A 159 9.83 4.89 -17.29
N TRP A 160 9.88 5.84 -16.35
CA TRP A 160 9.17 5.75 -15.08
C TRP A 160 7.68 5.43 -15.30
N PRO A 161 7.06 4.55 -14.49
CA PRO A 161 5.67 4.18 -14.68
C PRO A 161 4.71 5.32 -14.34
N ASP A 162 3.68 5.47 -15.18
CA ASP A 162 2.54 6.36 -14.90
C ASP A 162 1.47 5.61 -14.10
N PHE A 163 0.64 6.32 -13.33
CA PHE A 163 -0.50 5.73 -12.63
C PHE A 163 -1.83 6.08 -13.31
N ASP A 164 -2.81 5.18 -13.23
CA ASP A 164 -4.19 5.45 -13.62
C ASP A 164 -4.96 6.01 -12.40
N PRO A 165 -5.46 7.27 -12.46
CA PRO A 165 -6.22 7.87 -11.38
C PRO A 165 -7.49 7.11 -11.01
N LEU A 166 -8.14 6.41 -11.93
CA LEU A 166 -9.36 5.62 -11.68
C LEU A 166 -9.02 4.36 -10.89
N LEU A 167 -7.94 3.67 -11.25
CA LEU A 167 -7.47 2.50 -10.51
C LEU A 167 -6.89 2.90 -9.14
N ALA A 168 -6.24 4.06 -9.03
CA ALA A 168 -5.69 4.58 -7.78
C ALA A 168 -6.73 5.15 -6.81
N LYS A 169 -8.03 5.19 -7.17
CA LYS A 169 -9.08 5.65 -6.25
C LYS A 169 -9.15 4.73 -5.04
N GLU A 170 -9.29 5.34 -3.86
CA GLU A 170 -9.57 4.60 -2.64
C GLU A 170 -10.89 3.83 -2.78
N ASP A 171 -10.94 2.61 -2.26
CA ASP A 171 -12.23 1.93 -2.06
C ASP A 171 -12.94 2.62 -0.90
N GLU A 172 -14.18 3.04 -1.16
CA GLU A 172 -15.09 3.48 -0.10
C GLU A 172 -15.80 2.25 0.47
N LEU A 173 -15.66 2.06 1.77
CA LEU A 173 -16.33 1.05 2.56
C LEU A 173 -17.58 1.68 3.19
N GLU A 174 -18.72 0.99 3.13
CA GLU A 174 -19.87 1.38 3.94
C GLU A 174 -19.62 1.02 5.41
N ILE A 175 -19.41 2.03 6.24
CA ILE A 175 -19.28 1.89 7.69
C ILE A 175 -20.65 2.12 8.36
N PRO A 176 -21.25 1.10 9.00
CA PRO A 176 -22.49 1.26 9.73
C PRO A 176 -22.32 2.20 10.93
N VAL A 177 -23.24 3.16 11.06
CA VAL A 177 -23.35 4.05 12.23
C VAL A 177 -24.53 3.61 13.10
N GLN A 178 -24.22 3.32 14.36
CA GLN A 178 -25.15 2.82 15.37
C GLN A 178 -25.37 3.85 16.47
N ILE A 179 -26.57 3.82 17.06
CA ILE A 179 -26.89 4.55 18.29
C ILE A 179 -27.43 3.56 19.32
N ASN A 180 -26.79 3.49 20.49
CA ASN A 180 -27.08 2.49 21.53
C ASN A 180 -27.15 1.06 20.96
N GLY A 181 -26.21 0.71 20.06
CA GLY A 181 -26.10 -0.61 19.44
C GLY A 181 -27.09 -0.89 18.29
N ARG A 182 -27.99 0.05 17.95
CA ARG A 182 -28.95 -0.10 16.85
C ARG A 182 -28.47 0.66 15.61
N LEU A 183 -28.46 0.01 14.45
CA LEU A 183 -28.11 0.62 13.17
C LEU A 183 -29.06 1.79 12.84
N ARG A 184 -28.48 2.95 12.49
CA ARG A 184 -29.22 4.17 12.14
C ARG A 184 -28.85 4.72 10.78
N SER A 185 -27.57 4.72 10.43
CA SER A 185 -27.10 5.18 9.13
C SER A 185 -25.89 4.35 8.66
N LYS A 186 -25.38 4.68 7.49
CA LYS A 186 -24.10 4.19 6.95
C LYS A 186 -23.35 5.39 6.37
N ILE A 187 -22.06 5.47 6.63
CA ILE A 187 -21.17 6.46 6.01
C ILE A 187 -20.22 5.73 5.06
N LEU A 188 -19.84 6.38 3.97
CA LEU A 188 -18.80 5.87 3.06
C LEU A 188 -17.44 6.35 3.57
N ALA A 189 -16.50 5.46 3.81
CA ALA A 189 -15.18 5.80 4.33
C ALA A 189 -14.08 5.01 3.61
N ARG A 190 -12.94 5.66 3.36
CA ARG A 190 -11.75 4.97 2.83
C ARG A 190 -11.20 3.96 3.84
N ASP A 191 -10.59 2.89 3.34
CA ASP A 191 -9.87 1.93 4.18
C ASP A 191 -8.77 2.64 5.01
N GLY A 192 -8.74 2.39 6.31
CA GLY A 192 -7.74 2.98 7.21
C GLY A 192 -7.94 4.45 7.56
N MET A 193 -9.13 5.02 7.28
CA MET A 193 -9.49 6.37 7.70
C MET A 193 -9.30 6.57 9.22
N PRO A 194 -8.72 7.70 9.68
CA PRO A 194 -8.55 8.01 11.10
C PRO A 194 -9.86 7.95 11.89
N GLN A 195 -9.79 7.59 13.18
CA GLN A 195 -10.98 7.43 14.01
C GLN A 195 -11.73 8.75 14.21
N GLU A 196 -10.99 9.86 14.34
CA GLU A 196 -11.55 11.20 14.50
C GLU A 196 -12.36 11.61 13.27
N GLU A 197 -11.82 11.36 12.07
CA GLU A 197 -12.47 11.67 10.79
C GLU A 197 -13.75 10.83 10.62
N LEU A 198 -13.72 9.53 10.95
CA LEU A 198 -14.89 8.67 10.96
C LEU A 198 -15.98 9.15 11.93
N GLN A 199 -15.57 9.65 13.10
CA GLN A 199 -16.49 10.18 14.10
C GLN A 199 -17.14 11.49 13.62
N GLU A 200 -16.36 12.41 13.04
CA GLU A 200 -16.87 13.65 12.48
C GLU A 200 -17.89 13.38 11.36
N MET A 201 -17.59 12.45 10.45
CA MET A 201 -18.52 12.04 9.40
C MET A 201 -19.81 11.44 9.97
N ALA A 202 -19.71 10.61 11.02
CA ALA A 202 -20.88 10.04 11.67
C ALA A 202 -21.75 11.12 12.34
N PHE A 203 -21.16 12.17 12.91
CA PHE A 203 -21.92 13.29 13.51
C PHE A 203 -22.47 14.28 12.47
N ALA A 204 -21.81 14.41 11.32
CA ALA A 204 -22.28 15.23 10.20
C ALA A 204 -23.44 14.57 9.44
N ASP A 205 -23.66 13.26 9.60
CA ASP A 205 -24.80 12.57 9.02
C ASP A 205 -26.13 13.17 9.53
N PRO A 206 -27.01 13.69 8.65
CA PRO A 206 -28.22 14.39 9.06
C PRO A 206 -29.17 13.56 9.92
N ARG A 207 -29.24 12.25 9.69
CA ARG A 207 -30.09 11.34 10.45
C ARG A 207 -29.53 11.10 11.84
N ILE A 208 -28.21 10.94 11.96
CA ILE A 208 -27.54 10.80 13.25
C ILE A 208 -27.65 12.08 14.06
N ALA A 209 -27.32 13.23 13.47
CA ALA A 209 -27.42 14.56 14.08
C ALA A 209 -28.82 14.81 14.67
N HIS A 210 -29.87 14.43 13.93
CA HIS A 210 -31.24 14.55 14.40
C HIS A 210 -31.55 13.67 15.62
N ILE A 211 -31.08 12.41 15.65
CA ILE A 211 -31.36 11.48 16.75
C ILE A 211 -30.60 11.87 18.02
N ILE A 212 -29.36 12.33 17.89
CA ILE A 212 -28.54 12.72 19.05
C ILE A 212 -28.91 14.09 19.61
N ALA A 213 -29.66 14.91 18.85
CA ALA A 213 -30.15 16.20 19.31
C ALA A 213 -30.94 16.04 20.62
N GLY A 214 -30.60 16.86 21.62
CA GLY A 214 -31.23 16.82 22.94
C GLY A 214 -30.80 15.67 23.86
N HIS A 215 -29.84 14.83 23.45
CA HIS A 215 -29.29 13.76 24.28
C HIS A 215 -27.84 14.05 24.68
N GLN A 216 -27.44 13.59 25.87
CA GLN A 216 -26.04 13.64 26.27
C GLN A 216 -25.28 12.45 25.68
N ILE A 217 -24.24 12.72 24.88
CA ILE A 217 -23.33 11.68 24.38
C ILE A 217 -22.43 11.22 25.53
N ARG A 218 -22.51 9.93 25.89
CA ARG A 218 -21.70 9.33 26.95
C ARG A 218 -20.38 8.77 26.43
N LYS A 219 -20.40 8.17 25.23
CA LYS A 219 -19.23 7.54 24.62
C LYS A 219 -19.42 7.38 23.12
N THR A 220 -18.35 7.52 22.35
CA THR A 220 -18.29 7.09 20.95
C THR A 220 -17.28 5.95 20.84
N ILE A 221 -17.65 4.88 20.17
CA ILE A 221 -16.80 3.72 19.92
C ILE A 221 -16.59 3.62 18.41
N VAL A 222 -15.37 3.86 17.98
CA VAL A 222 -14.97 3.70 16.58
C VAL A 222 -14.16 2.42 16.47
N VAL A 223 -14.60 1.51 15.60
CA VAL A 223 -13.82 0.35 15.19
C VAL A 223 -13.48 0.57 13.72
N PRO A 224 -12.22 0.92 13.39
CA PRO A 224 -11.80 1.21 12.03
C PRO A 224 -12.26 0.13 11.05
N ASN A 225 -12.74 0.56 9.88
CA ASN A 225 -13.25 -0.31 8.81
C ASN A 225 -14.41 -1.24 9.19
N LYS A 226 -15.02 -1.07 10.38
CA LYS A 226 -16.12 -1.94 10.87
C LYS A 226 -17.38 -1.19 11.27
N LEU A 227 -17.30 -0.22 12.18
CA LEU A 227 -18.49 0.52 12.67
C LEU A 227 -18.13 1.78 13.45
N VAL A 228 -19.11 2.67 13.59
CA VAL A 228 -19.15 3.75 14.59
C VAL A 228 -20.39 3.55 15.46
N ASN A 229 -20.25 3.42 16.78
CA ASN A 229 -21.38 3.31 17.71
C ASN A 229 -21.36 4.47 18.71
N ILE A 230 -22.46 5.23 18.73
CA ILE A 230 -22.65 6.40 19.59
C ILE A 230 -23.57 6.00 20.75
N VAL A 231 -23.07 6.15 21.97
CA VAL A 231 -23.82 5.86 23.20
C VAL A 231 -24.40 7.16 23.74
N ILE A 232 -25.72 7.26 23.77
CA ILE A 232 -26.45 8.43 24.27
C ILE A 232 -27.25 8.08 25.54
N SER A 233 -27.49 9.07 26.40
CA SER A 233 -28.38 8.93 27.57
C SER A 233 -29.79 8.49 27.14
N GLU A 234 -30.45 7.61 27.90
CA GLU A 234 -31.87 7.32 27.67
C GLU A 234 -32.71 8.60 27.93
N GLN A 235 -33.75 8.84 27.12
CA GLN A 235 -34.71 9.90 27.43
C GLN A 235 -35.38 9.59 28.78
N PRO A 236 -35.68 10.61 29.60
CA PRO A 236 -36.63 10.42 30.68
C PRO A 236 -37.94 9.94 30.04
N ARG A 237 -38.44 8.78 30.48
CA ARG A 237 -39.81 8.38 30.15
C ARG A 237 -40.73 9.42 30.80
N HIS A 238 -41.43 10.21 29.97
CA HIS A 238 -42.59 10.96 30.41
C HIS A 238 -43.77 10.02 30.66
#